data_AF-A0AAE4JZJ5-F1
#
_entry.id   AF-A0AAE4JZJ5-F1
#
_cell.length_a   1.000
_cell.length_b   1.000
_cell.length_c   1.000
_cell.angle_alpha   90.00
_cell.angle_beta   90.00
_cell.angle_gamma   90.00
#
_symmetry.space_group_name_H-M   'P 1'
#
loop_
_entity.id
_entity.type
_entity.pdbx_description
1 polymer ?
#
loop_
_entity_poly.entity_id
_entity_poly.type
_entity_poly.pdbx_seq_one_letter_code
_entity_poly.pdbx_strand_id
1 'polypeptide(L)'
;MLNNELWTLRVPFQMIPGKGIDGLDQPFEEKIGNLTIKLRYAQQFYVFEVEGLESEQADKEYLNKICIGLRWVMLNSDLAFDIHTDFNEVIYNPTHNSDGLVNINYPTVYPSSNKIYTVTAGNAVATLLTDVNYFHSLLIEGLDKNSFDITSNKKLNTAFELYNLHYYEHSENARFLILVMVLEVLKTSCPKQQVVQTLIDRWIQ
;
A
#
# COMPACT_ATOMS: atom_id res chain seq x y z
N MET A 1 6.37 2.59 -37.01
CA MET A 1 5.60 1.99 -35.91
C MET A 1 6.27 2.48 -34.64
N LEU A 2 5.61 3.33 -33.85
CA LEU A 2 6.12 3.69 -32.53
C LEU A 2 6.04 2.42 -31.70
N ASN A 3 7.18 1.94 -31.17
CA ASN A 3 7.13 0.96 -30.10
C ASN A 3 6.39 1.65 -28.95
N ASN A 4 5.18 1.19 -28.63
CA ASN A 4 4.55 1.58 -27.37
C ASN A 4 5.40 0.95 -26.27
N GLU A 5 6.25 1.78 -25.66
CA GLU A 5 7.07 1.40 -24.53
C GLU A 5 6.14 1.09 -23.35
N LEU A 6 6.21 -0.14 -22.85
CA LEU A 6 5.43 -0.58 -21.70
C LEU A 6 6.15 -0.20 -20.42
N TRP A 7 5.38 0.16 -19.40
CA TRP A 7 5.87 0.64 -18.12
C TRP A 7 5.65 -0.39 -17.02
N THR A 8 6.55 -0.37 -16.05
CA THR A 8 6.50 -1.18 -14.83
C THR A 8 6.35 -0.27 -13.62
N LEU A 9 5.34 -0.54 -12.80
CA LEU A 9 5.16 0.08 -11.48
C LEU A 9 5.71 -0.87 -10.43
N ARG A 10 6.69 -0.40 -9.65
CA ARG A 10 7.24 -1.09 -8.47
C ARG A 10 6.72 -0.41 -7.21
N VAL A 11 6.06 -1.17 -6.33
CA VAL A 11 5.50 -0.69 -5.06
C VAL A 11 6.10 -1.49 -3.91
N PRO A 12 7.11 -0.96 -3.22
CA PRO A 12 7.64 -1.57 -2.00
C PRO A 12 6.70 -1.31 -0.82
N PHE A 13 6.57 -2.30 0.06
CA PHE A 13 5.87 -2.17 1.33
C PHE A 13 6.50 -3.07 2.39
N GLN A 14 6.27 -2.74 3.66
CA GLN A 14 6.68 -3.55 4.80
C GLN A 14 5.47 -4.11 5.52
N MET A 15 5.68 -5.26 6.15
CA MET A 15 4.71 -5.85 7.07
C MET A 15 5.00 -5.33 8.48
N ILE A 16 3.98 -5.35 9.34
CA ILE A 16 4.21 -5.20 10.78
C ILE A 16 5.26 -6.23 11.28
N PRO A 17 6.09 -5.85 12.26
CA PRO A 17 7.07 -6.76 12.84
C PRO A 17 6.44 -8.07 13.30
N GLY A 18 7.09 -9.19 13.00
CA GLY A 18 6.62 -10.52 13.39
C GLY A 18 5.50 -11.10 12.51
N LYS A 19 5.09 -10.42 11.44
CA LYS A 19 4.21 -10.98 10.39
C LYS A 19 4.89 -11.00 9.01
N GLY A 20 4.50 -11.96 8.17
CA GLY A 20 5.06 -12.11 6.84
C GLY A 20 4.21 -12.96 5.92
N ILE A 21 4.69 -13.15 4.70
CA ILE A 21 4.03 -13.95 3.66
C ILE A 21 4.92 -15.16 3.35
N ASP A 22 4.37 -16.37 3.49
CA ASP A 22 5.02 -17.63 3.14
C ASP A 22 4.90 -17.93 1.65
N GLY A 23 5.80 -18.76 1.12
CA GLY A 23 5.72 -19.24 -0.27
C GLY A 23 6.23 -18.25 -1.32
N LEU A 24 7.10 -17.31 -0.92
CA LEU A 24 7.76 -16.34 -1.80
C LEU A 24 9.23 -16.68 -2.09
N ASP A 25 9.61 -17.95 -2.01
CA ASP A 25 10.94 -18.44 -2.45
C ASP A 25 11.20 -18.13 -3.93
N GLN A 26 10.12 -18.08 -4.71
CA GLN A 26 10.08 -17.52 -6.06
C GLN A 26 9.04 -16.40 -6.08
N PRO A 27 9.18 -15.41 -6.98
CA PRO A 27 8.13 -14.42 -7.19
C PRO A 27 6.80 -15.11 -7.49
N PHE A 28 5.76 -14.76 -6.74
CA PHE A 28 4.40 -15.11 -7.10
C PHE A 28 4.02 -14.25 -8.30
N GLU A 29 3.54 -14.86 -9.38
CA GLU A 29 3.17 -14.14 -10.61
C GLU A 29 1.75 -14.53 -11.07
N GLU A 30 0.96 -13.53 -11.45
CA GLU A 30 -0.36 -13.71 -12.07
C GLU A 30 -0.52 -12.77 -13.27
N LYS A 31 -1.23 -13.24 -14.31
CA LYS A 31 -1.63 -12.41 -15.45
C LYS A 31 -3.11 -12.01 -15.34
N ILE A 32 -3.36 -10.71 -15.35
CA ILE A 32 -4.71 -10.14 -15.37
C ILE A 32 -4.86 -9.29 -16.63
N GLY A 33 -5.52 -9.86 -17.65
CA GLY A 33 -5.59 -9.23 -18.97
C GLY A 33 -4.20 -9.06 -19.59
N ASN A 34 -3.81 -7.81 -19.85
CA ASN A 34 -2.50 -7.46 -20.39
C ASN A 34 -1.44 -7.18 -19.32
N LEU A 35 -1.83 -7.16 -18.04
CA LEU A 35 -0.95 -6.86 -16.93
C LEU A 35 -0.35 -8.14 -16.36
N THR A 36 0.93 -8.09 -16.02
CA THR A 36 1.57 -9.12 -15.20
C THR A 36 1.83 -8.55 -13.83
N ILE A 37 1.24 -9.17 -12.83
CA ILE A 37 1.37 -8.80 -11.42
C ILE A 37 2.36 -9.76 -10.78
N LYS A 38 3.33 -9.22 -10.05
CA LYS A 38 4.33 -10.00 -9.32
C LYS A 38 4.38 -9.56 -7.88
N LEU A 39 4.49 -10.51 -6.97
CA LEU A 39 4.79 -10.28 -5.57
C LEU A 39 6.06 -11.05 -5.22
N ARG A 40 7.03 -10.37 -4.63
CA ARG A 40 8.27 -11.01 -4.19
C ARG A 40 8.74 -10.43 -2.87
N TYR A 41 9.43 -11.26 -2.09
CA TYR A 41 10.18 -10.78 -0.94
C TYR A 41 11.58 -10.35 -1.38
N ALA A 42 11.95 -9.11 -1.08
CA ALA A 42 13.22 -8.52 -1.41
C ALA A 42 13.87 -7.96 -0.15
N GLN A 43 14.60 -8.84 0.54
CA GLN A 43 15.32 -8.57 1.79
C GLN A 43 14.45 -8.14 2.98
N GLN A 44 14.03 -6.87 3.06
CA GLN A 44 13.22 -6.32 4.16
C GLN A 44 11.89 -5.74 3.69
N PHE A 45 11.65 -5.79 2.38
CA PHE A 45 10.42 -5.31 1.75
C PHE A 45 9.75 -6.46 1.02
N TYR A 46 8.43 -6.41 1.02
CA TYR A 46 7.66 -7.04 -0.03
C TYR A 46 7.55 -6.04 -1.17
N VAL A 47 7.68 -6.54 -2.39
CA VAL A 47 7.64 -5.71 -3.58
C VAL A 47 6.55 -6.23 -4.48
N PHE A 48 5.56 -5.37 -4.72
CA PHE A 48 4.54 -5.59 -5.72
C PHE A 48 4.98 -4.92 -7.04
N GLU A 49 5.02 -5.67 -8.12
CA GLU A 49 5.41 -5.18 -9.43
C GLU A 49 4.26 -5.40 -10.42
N VAL A 50 3.91 -4.36 -11.17
CA VAL A 50 2.88 -4.39 -12.20
C VAL A 50 3.52 -4.03 -13.52
N GLU A 51 3.66 -5.01 -14.39
CA GLU A 51 4.23 -4.86 -15.73
C GLU A 51 3.12 -4.76 -16.77
N GLY A 52 3.39 -4.03 -17.86
CA GLY A 52 2.47 -3.91 -19.00
C GLY A 52 1.58 -2.66 -18.97
N LEU A 53 1.94 -1.65 -18.18
CA LEU A 53 1.24 -0.37 -18.16
C LEU A 53 1.51 0.41 -19.46
N GLU A 54 0.47 1.03 -20.03
CA GLU A 54 0.56 1.73 -21.32
C GLU A 54 1.18 3.14 -21.22
N SER A 55 1.32 3.68 -20.01
CA SER A 55 1.93 4.99 -19.79
C SER A 55 2.52 5.11 -18.39
N GLU A 56 3.47 6.03 -18.24
CA GLU A 56 3.98 6.46 -16.95
C GLU A 56 2.84 6.96 -16.03
N GLN A 57 1.85 7.68 -16.58
CA GLN A 57 0.75 8.28 -15.82
C GLN A 57 -0.35 7.29 -15.36
N ALA A 58 -0.30 6.03 -15.83
CA ALA A 58 -1.15 4.95 -15.32
C ALA A 58 -0.76 4.52 -13.89
N ASP A 59 0.32 5.10 -13.34
CA ASP A 59 0.96 4.77 -12.09
C ASP A 59 0.16 5.14 -10.83
N LYS A 60 -0.38 6.36 -10.75
CA LYS A 60 -1.12 6.85 -9.57
C LYS A 60 -2.44 6.13 -9.41
N GLU A 61 -3.12 5.88 -10.53
CA GLU A 61 -4.37 5.14 -10.53
C GLU A 61 -4.16 3.70 -10.09
N TYR A 62 -3.09 3.04 -10.58
CA TYR A 62 -2.80 1.67 -10.20
C TYR A 62 -2.23 1.56 -8.78
N LEU A 63 -1.41 2.50 -8.33
CA LEU A 63 -0.96 2.59 -6.94
C LEU A 63 -2.16 2.72 -5.99
N ASN A 64 -3.14 3.57 -6.33
CA ASN A 64 -4.38 3.69 -5.56
C ASN A 64 -5.14 2.36 -5.49
N LYS A 65 -5.21 1.60 -6.59
CA LYS A 65 -5.80 0.26 -6.58
C LYS A 65 -5.03 -0.67 -5.64
N ILE A 66 -3.70 -0.70 -5.72
CA ILE A 66 -2.85 -1.51 -4.85
C ILE A 66 -3.08 -1.16 -3.37
N CYS A 67 -3.10 0.13 -3.02
CA CYS A 67 -3.38 0.57 -1.66
C CYS A 67 -4.74 0.09 -1.15
N ILE A 68 -5.76 0.06 -2.01
CA ILE A 68 -7.09 -0.45 -1.66
C ILE A 68 -7.08 -1.96 -1.51
N GLY A 69 -6.37 -2.66 -2.40
CA GLY A 69 -6.07 -4.08 -2.28
C GLY A 69 -5.48 -4.41 -0.91
N LEU A 70 -4.39 -3.73 -0.53
CA LEU A 70 -3.72 -3.92 0.76
C LEU A 70 -4.63 -3.57 1.95
N ARG A 71 -5.44 -2.50 1.86
CA ARG A 71 -6.44 -2.19 2.90
C ARG A 71 -7.50 -3.28 3.01
N TRP A 72 -7.92 -3.88 1.91
CA TRP A 72 -8.84 -5.02 1.92
C TRP A 72 -8.21 -6.24 2.58
N VAL A 73 -6.94 -6.54 2.27
CA VAL A 73 -6.19 -7.58 2.97
C VAL A 73 -6.14 -7.29 4.46
N MET A 74 -5.81 -6.06 4.87
CA MET A 74 -5.75 -5.64 6.28
C MET A 74 -7.10 -5.80 7.01
N LEU A 75 -8.22 -5.53 6.35
CA LEU A 75 -9.55 -5.70 6.95
C LEU A 75 -9.96 -7.16 7.10
N ASN A 76 -9.43 -8.05 6.26
CA ASN A 76 -9.86 -9.46 6.18
C ASN A 76 -8.79 -10.43 6.70
N SER A 77 -7.71 -9.93 7.29
CA SER A 77 -6.62 -10.72 7.85
C SER A 77 -6.00 -10.01 9.05
N ASP A 78 -5.06 -10.69 9.72
CA ASP A 78 -4.30 -10.14 10.86
C ASP A 78 -2.97 -9.52 10.39
N LEU A 79 -3.03 -8.79 9.26
CA LEU A 79 -1.89 -8.18 8.58
C LEU A 79 -2.06 -6.67 8.53
N ALA A 80 -0.95 -5.95 8.66
CA ALA A 80 -0.88 -4.51 8.49
C ALA A 80 0.39 -4.14 7.73
N PHE A 81 0.34 -3.00 7.07
CA PHE A 81 1.29 -2.63 6.03
C PHE A 81 1.82 -1.22 6.26
N ASP A 82 3.11 -1.03 6.02
CA ASP A 82 3.69 0.29 5.80
C ASP A 82 4.00 0.44 4.32
N ILE A 83 3.33 1.40 3.68
CA ILE A 83 3.43 1.66 2.25
C ILE A 83 3.50 3.17 2.03
N HIS A 84 4.54 3.60 1.32
CA HIS A 84 4.64 4.97 0.86
C HIS A 84 3.80 5.17 -0.40
N THR A 85 3.08 6.29 -0.47
CA THR A 85 2.31 6.67 -1.68
C THR A 85 3.01 7.72 -2.54
N ASP A 86 4.11 8.29 -2.04
CA ASP A 86 4.92 9.26 -2.76
C ASP A 86 5.86 8.54 -3.73
N PHE A 87 5.91 8.99 -4.97
CA PHE A 87 6.80 8.42 -5.98
C PHE A 87 8.20 8.98 -5.85
N ASN A 88 9.19 8.13 -6.13
CA ASN A 88 10.55 8.57 -6.41
C ASN A 88 10.88 8.36 -7.89
N GLU A 89 11.65 9.31 -8.42
CA GLU A 89 12.19 9.24 -9.78
C GLU A 89 13.35 8.26 -9.86
N VAL A 90 13.50 7.63 -11.02
CA VAL A 90 14.66 6.80 -11.35
C VAL A 90 15.82 7.71 -11.74
N ILE A 91 16.97 7.53 -11.10
CA ILE A 91 18.20 8.21 -11.49
C ILE A 91 18.91 7.35 -12.53
N TYR A 92 18.75 7.71 -13.80
CA TYR A 92 19.42 7.04 -14.92
C TYR A 92 20.90 7.42 -14.98
N ASN A 93 21.80 6.43 -15.04
CA ASN A 93 23.23 6.68 -15.22
C ASN A 93 23.68 6.21 -16.61
N PRO A 94 24.04 7.11 -17.54
CA PRO A 94 24.42 6.74 -18.90
C PRO A 94 25.78 6.04 -19.02
N THR A 95 26.53 5.88 -17.91
CA THR A 95 27.94 5.40 -17.93
C THR A 95 28.14 3.97 -17.42
N HIS A 96 27.09 3.28 -16.94
CA HIS A 96 27.17 1.90 -16.44
C HIS A 96 26.11 1.00 -17.10
N ASN A 97 26.36 -0.32 -17.16
CA ASN A 97 25.41 -1.36 -17.63
C ASN A 97 24.14 -1.50 -16.74
N SER A 98 23.89 -0.54 -15.85
CA SER A 98 22.69 -0.44 -15.01
C SER A 98 21.88 0.74 -15.50
N ASP A 99 20.67 0.48 -16.00
CA ASP A 99 19.87 1.53 -16.63
C ASP A 99 19.43 2.60 -15.63
N GLY A 100 19.27 2.28 -14.33
CA GLY A 100 19.02 3.31 -13.31
C GLY A 100 19.10 2.83 -11.86
N LEU A 101 19.15 3.80 -10.94
CA LEU A 101 19.09 3.61 -9.49
C LEU A 101 17.78 4.18 -8.94
N VAL A 102 17.18 3.48 -7.99
CA VAL A 102 15.91 3.86 -7.35
C VAL A 102 16.00 3.81 -5.84
N ASN A 103 15.29 4.70 -5.16
CA ASN A 103 15.11 4.59 -3.73
C ASN A 103 14.13 3.44 -3.44
N ILE A 104 14.65 2.38 -2.82
CA ILE A 104 13.95 1.12 -2.58
C ILE A 104 12.66 1.25 -1.75
N ASN A 105 12.52 2.33 -0.96
CA ASN A 105 11.44 2.51 0.01
C ASN A 105 10.18 3.07 -0.64
N TYR A 106 10.28 3.62 -1.84
CA TYR A 106 9.17 4.36 -2.45
C TYR A 106 8.69 3.69 -3.74
N PRO A 107 7.41 3.86 -4.08
CA PRO A 107 6.90 3.56 -5.40
C PRO A 107 7.77 4.17 -6.50
N THR A 108 7.98 3.42 -7.57
CA THR A 108 8.79 3.87 -8.71
C THR A 108 8.24 3.30 -10.00
N VAL A 109 8.29 4.10 -11.06
CA VAL A 109 7.79 3.74 -12.39
C VAL A 109 8.95 3.84 -13.36
N TYR A 110 9.08 2.85 -14.23
CA TYR A 110 10.17 2.80 -15.19
C TYR A 110 9.78 2.00 -16.44
N PRO A 111 10.43 2.25 -17.59
CA PRO A 111 10.26 1.42 -18.76
C PRO A 111 10.59 -0.04 -18.48
N SER A 112 9.71 -0.95 -18.90
CA SER A 112 9.85 -2.39 -18.62
C SER A 112 11.09 -3.01 -19.28
N SER A 113 11.67 -2.33 -20.26
CA SER A 113 12.95 -2.71 -20.88
C SER A 113 14.17 -2.48 -19.98
N ASN A 114 14.05 -1.64 -18.95
CA ASN A 114 15.17 -1.20 -18.14
C ASN A 114 15.46 -2.18 -16.99
N LYS A 115 16.73 -2.51 -16.79
CA LYS A 115 17.16 -3.34 -15.65
C LYS A 115 17.49 -2.45 -14.45
N ILE A 116 16.58 -2.42 -13.48
CA ILE A 116 16.76 -1.68 -12.22
C ILE A 116 17.40 -2.60 -11.18
N TYR A 117 18.59 -2.24 -10.70
CA TYR A 117 19.28 -2.96 -9.63
C TYR A 117 19.04 -2.27 -8.29
N THR A 118 18.84 -3.07 -7.23
CA THR A 118 18.65 -2.57 -5.86
C THR A 118 19.69 -3.21 -4.93
N VAL A 119 20.37 -2.40 -4.11
CA VAL A 119 21.38 -2.85 -3.14
C VAL A 119 20.86 -2.57 -1.74
N THR A 120 20.82 -3.58 -0.87
CA THR A 120 20.27 -3.50 0.48
C THR A 120 20.99 -4.45 1.44
N ALA A 121 20.90 -4.17 2.76
CA ALA A 121 21.42 -4.99 3.86
C ALA A 121 20.35 -5.10 4.98
N GLY A 122 20.17 -6.29 5.57
CA GLY A 122 19.17 -6.52 6.63
C GLY A 122 19.40 -7.81 7.45
N ASN A 123 18.80 -7.87 8.65
CA ASN A 123 18.88 -8.99 9.59
C ASN A 123 17.54 -9.76 9.66
N ALA A 124 17.58 -11.06 9.95
CA ALA A 124 16.39 -11.91 10.06
C ALA A 124 15.65 -11.78 11.41
N VAL A 125 14.32 -11.82 11.39
CA VAL A 125 13.44 -11.82 12.58
C VAL A 125 12.46 -13.00 12.48
N ALA A 126 12.17 -13.67 13.61
CA ALA A 126 11.16 -14.73 13.65
C ALA A 126 9.77 -14.14 13.31
N THR A 127 9.07 -14.77 12.37
CA THR A 127 7.90 -14.19 11.71
C THR A 127 6.77 -15.22 11.61
N LEU A 128 5.55 -14.83 11.96
CA LEU A 128 4.34 -15.61 11.69
C LEU A 128 3.92 -15.38 10.24
N LEU A 129 3.82 -16.47 9.48
CA LEU A 129 3.66 -16.40 8.03
C LEU A 129 2.20 -16.64 7.61
N THR A 130 1.75 -15.87 6.63
CA THR A 130 0.48 -16.03 5.93
C THR A 130 0.75 -16.63 4.55
N ASP A 131 0.00 -17.65 4.14
CA ASP A 131 0.15 -18.25 2.81
C ASP A 131 -0.04 -17.22 1.68
N VAL A 132 0.85 -17.23 0.68
CA VAL A 132 0.81 -16.29 -0.45
C VAL A 132 -0.47 -16.40 -1.27
N ASN A 133 -1.04 -17.59 -1.45
CA ASN A 133 -2.28 -17.74 -2.24
C ASN A 133 -3.47 -17.13 -1.49
N TYR A 134 -3.52 -17.28 -0.16
CA TYR A 134 -4.51 -16.61 0.65
C TYR A 134 -4.36 -15.08 0.60
N PHE A 135 -3.15 -14.56 0.82
CA PHE A 135 -2.85 -13.13 0.67
C PHE A 135 -3.28 -12.60 -0.70
N HIS A 136 -2.90 -13.34 -1.75
CA HIS A 136 -3.21 -13.01 -3.13
C HIS A 136 -4.71 -12.96 -3.38
N SER A 137 -5.47 -13.95 -2.91
CA SER A 137 -6.93 -14.00 -3.10
C SER A 137 -7.63 -12.77 -2.53
N LEU A 138 -7.21 -12.33 -1.33
CA LEU A 138 -7.73 -11.10 -0.71
C LEU A 138 -7.28 -9.86 -1.49
N LEU A 139 -6.03 -9.83 -1.96
CA LEU A 139 -5.50 -8.70 -2.72
C LEU A 139 -6.30 -8.48 -4.01
N ILE A 140 -6.53 -9.53 -4.80
CA ILE A 140 -7.31 -9.45 -6.05
C ILE A 140 -8.74 -9.00 -5.77
N GLU A 141 -9.38 -9.56 -4.74
CA GLU A 141 -10.73 -9.12 -4.34
C GLU A 141 -10.77 -7.63 -3.99
N GLY A 142 -9.72 -7.12 -3.36
CA GLY A 142 -9.55 -5.71 -3.04
C GLY A 142 -9.27 -4.83 -4.25
N LEU A 143 -8.49 -5.30 -5.22
CA LEU A 143 -8.21 -4.57 -6.48
C LEU A 143 -9.49 -4.35 -7.30
N ASP A 144 -10.45 -5.25 -7.20
CA ASP A 144 -11.76 -5.16 -7.86
C ASP A 144 -12.72 -4.17 -7.17
N LYS A 145 -12.39 -3.65 -5.98
CA LYS A 145 -13.22 -2.65 -5.31
C LYS A 145 -13.05 -1.28 -6.00
N ASN A 146 -14.16 -0.54 -6.13
CA ASN A 146 -14.16 0.78 -6.76
C ASN A 146 -13.21 1.76 -6.04
N SER A 147 -12.12 2.12 -6.72
CA SER A 147 -11.00 2.83 -6.08
C SER A 147 -11.22 4.32 -5.85
N PHE A 148 -12.06 4.93 -6.69
CA PHE A 148 -12.28 6.37 -6.71
C PHE A 148 -13.04 6.89 -5.49
N ASP A 149 -14.07 6.16 -5.04
CA ASP A 149 -14.88 6.55 -3.88
C ASP A 149 -14.16 6.33 -2.55
N ILE A 150 -13.28 5.32 -2.50
CA ILE A 150 -12.54 4.97 -1.28
C ILE A 150 -11.39 5.94 -1.03
N THR A 151 -10.61 6.27 -2.07
CA THR A 151 -9.43 7.15 -1.91
C THR A 151 -9.79 8.62 -1.71
N SER A 152 -10.94 9.07 -2.22
CA SER A 152 -11.40 10.46 -2.06
C SER A 152 -12.02 10.74 -0.68
N ASN A 153 -12.47 9.71 0.05
CA ASN A 153 -13.09 9.88 1.36
C ASN A 153 -12.04 10.02 2.47
N LYS A 154 -11.77 11.28 2.87
CA LYS A 154 -10.81 11.60 3.94
C LYS A 154 -11.10 10.89 5.26
N LYS A 155 -12.37 10.79 5.69
CA LYS A 155 -12.72 10.10 6.94
C LYS A 155 -12.36 8.61 6.85
N LEU A 156 -12.66 7.98 5.73
CA LEU A 156 -12.36 6.57 5.53
C LEU A 156 -10.84 6.32 5.49
N ASN A 157 -10.06 7.18 4.82
CA ASN A 157 -8.60 7.09 4.83
C ASN A 157 -8.03 7.22 6.25
N THR A 158 -8.47 8.21 7.03
CA THR A 158 -8.05 8.37 8.43
C THR A 158 -8.44 7.16 9.28
N ALA A 159 -9.62 6.57 9.05
CA ALA A 159 -10.04 5.35 9.73
C ALA A 159 -9.12 4.17 9.40
N PHE A 160 -8.71 4.02 8.13
CA PHE A 160 -7.73 3.00 7.73
C PHE A 160 -6.35 3.22 8.35
N GLU A 161 -5.87 4.47 8.41
CA GLU A 161 -4.59 4.81 9.04
C GLU A 161 -4.61 4.46 10.54
N LEU A 162 -5.67 4.85 11.25
CA LEU A 162 -5.85 4.50 12.66
C LEU A 162 -5.95 2.99 12.85
N TYR A 163 -6.71 2.29 12.01
CA TYR A 163 -6.81 0.84 12.09
C TYR A 163 -5.47 0.14 11.80
N ASN A 164 -4.66 0.67 10.90
CA ASN A 164 -3.29 0.18 10.68
C ASN A 164 -2.41 0.38 11.93
N LEU A 165 -2.49 1.57 12.57
CA LEU A 165 -1.73 1.89 13.78
C LEU A 165 -2.06 0.97 14.96
N HIS A 166 -3.28 0.43 15.04
CA HIS A 166 -3.66 -0.55 16.05
C HIS A 166 -2.70 -1.76 16.09
N TYR A 167 -2.19 -2.19 14.94
CA TYR A 167 -1.29 -3.34 14.85
C TYR A 167 0.16 -3.05 15.29
N TYR A 168 0.57 -1.78 15.32
CA TYR A 168 1.91 -1.36 15.78
C TYR A 168 1.93 -1.05 17.29
N GLU A 169 0.76 -0.92 17.90
CA GLU A 169 0.63 -0.56 19.31
C GLU A 169 0.77 -1.80 20.21
N HIS A 170 1.56 -1.67 21.28
CA HIS A 170 1.91 -2.79 22.16
C HIS A 170 0.98 -2.86 23.38
N SER A 171 0.37 -1.74 23.78
CA SER A 171 -0.53 -1.68 24.93
C SER A 171 -1.97 -2.04 24.54
N GLU A 172 -2.54 -3.03 25.21
CA GLU A 172 -3.96 -3.44 25.04
C GLU A 172 -4.94 -2.26 25.15
N ASN A 173 -4.72 -1.38 26.14
CA ASN A 173 -5.56 -0.20 26.34
C ASN A 173 -5.43 0.79 25.19
N ALA A 174 -4.21 1.02 24.70
CA ALA A 174 -3.97 1.93 23.59
C ALA A 174 -4.55 1.37 22.29
N ARG A 175 -4.37 0.07 22.03
CA ARG A 175 -5.02 -0.66 20.93
C ARG A 175 -6.53 -0.50 20.95
N PHE A 176 -7.15 -0.68 22.12
CA PHE A 176 -8.60 -0.48 22.28
C PHE A 176 -9.02 0.97 21.99
N LEU A 177 -8.29 1.95 22.53
CA LEU A 177 -8.56 3.37 22.26
C LEU A 177 -8.44 3.72 20.77
N ILE A 178 -7.46 3.15 20.06
CA ILE A 178 -7.32 3.33 18.62
C ILE A 178 -8.56 2.82 17.88
N LEU A 179 -9.10 1.64 18.24
CA LEU A 179 -10.33 1.12 17.64
C LEU A 179 -11.54 2.03 17.94
N VAL A 180 -11.62 2.60 19.14
CA VAL A 180 -12.66 3.60 19.46
C VAL A 180 -12.52 4.82 18.54
N MET A 181 -11.30 5.34 18.35
CA MET A 181 -11.04 6.47 17.43
C MET A 181 -11.42 6.15 15.98
N VAL A 182 -11.17 4.93 15.50
CA VAL A 182 -11.62 4.46 14.18
C VAL A 182 -13.14 4.64 14.04
N LEU A 183 -13.90 4.17 15.04
CA LEU A 183 -15.36 4.29 15.04
C LEU A 183 -15.84 5.74 15.12
N GLU A 184 -15.16 6.59 15.89
CA GLU A 184 -15.47 8.02 16.00
C GLU A 184 -15.28 8.75 14.67
N VAL A 185 -14.21 8.43 13.94
CA VAL A 185 -13.93 8.99 12.61
C VAL A 185 -14.99 8.55 11.60
N LEU A 186 -15.38 7.28 11.63
CA LEU A 186 -16.40 6.72 10.72
C LEU A 186 -17.82 7.18 11.03
N LYS A 187 -18.07 7.69 12.24
CA LYS A 187 -19.40 8.18 12.63
C LYS A 187 -19.87 9.28 11.69
N THR A 188 -21.09 9.12 11.17
CA THR A 188 -21.77 10.17 10.40
C THR A 188 -21.94 11.39 11.29
N SER A 189 -21.59 12.57 10.78
CA SER A 189 -21.75 13.81 11.51
C SER A 189 -23.24 14.07 11.73
N CYS A 190 -23.74 13.74 12.93
CA CYS A 190 -25.07 14.20 13.32
C CYS A 190 -24.99 15.70 13.59
N PRO A 191 -25.95 16.50 13.09
CA PRO A 191 -26.01 17.91 13.46
C PRO A 191 -26.06 18.02 14.99
N LYS A 192 -25.13 18.79 15.56
CA LYS A 192 -25.15 19.11 16.99
C LYS A 192 -26.51 19.75 17.29
N GLN A 193 -27.14 19.36 18.39
CA GLN A 193 -28.37 20.02 18.82
C GLN A 193 -28.12 21.52 18.91
N GLN A 194 -29.02 22.31 18.31
CA GLN A 194 -28.86 23.75 18.11
C GLN A 194 -28.57 24.48 19.43
N VAL A 195 -29.15 24.00 20.54
CA VAL A 195 -28.89 24.47 21.91
C VAL A 195 -27.42 24.37 22.31
N VAL A 196 -26.76 23.25 22.01
CA VAL A 196 -25.34 23.04 22.34
C VAL A 196 -24.45 23.93 21.48
N GLN A 197 -24.80 24.10 20.21
CA GLN A 197 -24.07 25.01 19.32
C GLN A 197 -24.18 26.46 19.80
N THR A 198 -25.37 26.92 20.17
CA THR A 198 -25.59 28.27 20.73
C THR A 198 -24.82 28.51 22.03
N LEU A 199 -24.68 27.49 22.88
CA LEU A 199 -23.88 27.60 24.11
C LEU A 199 -22.38 27.70 23.84
N ILE A 200 -21.86 26.94 22.87
CA ILE A 200 -20.45 27.00 22.46
C ILE A 200 -20.13 28.34 21.82
N ASP A 201 -20.99 28.80 20.89
CA ASP A 201 -20.78 30.06 20.17
C ASP A 201 -20.77 31.27 21.13
N ARG A 202 -21.56 31.22 22.21
CA ARG A 202 -21.55 32.21 23.30
C ARG A 202 -20.27 32.22 24.13
N TRP A 203 -19.54 31.12 24.17
CA TRP A 203 -18.33 30.97 24.99
C TRP A 203 -17.06 31.34 24.22
N ILE A 204 -17.14 31.41 22.89
CA ILE A 204 -16.02 31.75 22.00
C ILE A 204 -16.00 33.27 21.69
N GLN A 205 -17.05 34.01 22.03
CA GLN A 205 -17.10 35.49 22.03
C GLN A 205 -16.51 36.06 23.32
#